data_AF-W7BE43-F1
#
_entry.id   AF-W7BE43-F1
#
_cell.length_a   1.000
_cell.length_b   1.000
_cell.length_c   1.000
_cell.angle_alpha   90.00
_cell.angle_beta   90.00
_cell.angle_gamma   90.00
#
_symmetry.space_group_name_H-M   'P 1'
#
loop_
_entity.id
_entity.type
_entity.pdbx_description
1 polymer ?
#
loop_
_entity_poly.entity_id
_entity_poly.type
_entity_poly.pdbx_seq_one_letter_code
_entity_poly.pdbx_strand_id
1 'polypeptide(L)' 'MNEKSRQDLEDRLIELRREYQEVVADPEGFEDPMLQNGPINSSEMRLGSIRREIKEIEEKLRKDPID' A
#
# COMPACT_ATOMS: atom_id res chain seq x y z
N MET A 1 11.38 7.70 18.21
CA MET A 1 11.15 6.30 17.81
C MET A 1 12.45 5.56 18.05
N ASN A 2 12.42 4.33 18.57
CA ASN A 2 13.66 3.58 18.72
C ASN A 2 14.07 2.98 17.35
N GLU A 3 15.35 2.65 17.20
CA GLU A 3 15.92 2.10 15.96
C GLU A 3 15.16 0.86 15.47
N LYS A 4 14.80 -0.03 16.41
CA LYS A 4 14.01 -1.24 16.11
C LYS A 4 12.63 -0.93 15.51
N SER A 5 11.86 -0.03 16.12
CA SER A 5 10.54 0.37 15.61
C SER A 5 10.63 1.14 14.31
N ARG A 6 11.75 1.82 14.04
CA ARG A 6 12.00 2.41 12.73
C ARG A 6 12.25 1.34 11.67
N GLN A 7 13.12 0.38 11.98
CA GLN A 7 13.40 -0.76 11.08
C GLN A 7 12.12 -1.54 10.79
N ASP A 8 11.28 -1.79 11.80
CA ASP A 8 9.99 -2.47 11.62
C ASP A 8 9.07 -1.71 10.64
N LEU A 9 9.07 -0.37 10.68
CA LEU A 9 8.31 0.46 9.74
C LEU A 9 8.91 0.47 8.33
N GLU A 10 10.23 0.46 8.20
CA GLU A 10 10.92 0.39 6.92
C GLU A 10 10.71 -0.98 6.25
N ASP A 11 10.78 -2.08 7.02
CA ASP A 11 10.48 -3.43 6.57
C ASP A 11 9.02 -3.52 6.10
N ARG A 12 8.09 -2.95 6.87
CA ARG A 12 6.67 -2.89 6.49
C ARG A 12 6.43 -2.09 5.22
N LEU A 13 7.18 -1.01 4.98
CA LEU A 13 7.10 -0.27 3.72
C LEU A 13 7.54 -1.11 2.51
N ILE A 14 8.58 -1.94 2.68
CA ILE A 14 9.04 -2.84 1.62
C ILE A 14 7.94 -3.85 1.30
N GLU A 15 7.31 -4.46 2.31
CA GLU A 15 6.19 -5.38 2.13
C GLU A 15 5.01 -4.72 1.41
N LEU A 16 4.55 -3.56 1.88
CA LEU A 16 3.40 -2.85 1.29
C LEU A 16 3.66 -2.45 -0.16
N ARG A 17 4.89 -2.08 -0.51
CA ARG A 17 5.25 -1.76 -1.90
C ARG A 17 5.27 -3.00 -2.78
N ARG A 18 5.65 -4.17 -2.25
CA ARG A 18 5.51 -5.45 -2.97
C ARG A 18 4.04 -5.81 -3.18
N GLU A 19 3.23 -5.76 -2.12
CA GLU A 19 1.78 -6.00 -2.20
C GLU A 19 1.11 -5.06 -3.21
N TYR A 20 1.50 -3.77 -3.24
CA TYR A 20 1.01 -2.83 -4.23
C TYR A 20 1.35 -3.28 -5.66
N GLN A 21 2.60 -3.68 -5.91
CA GLN A 21 3.02 -4.15 -7.23
C GLN A 21 2.30 -5.43 -7.63
N GLU A 22 2.08 -6.36 -6.70
CA GLU A 22 1.32 -7.59 -6.95
C GLU A 22 -0.13 -7.30 -7.35
N VAL A 23 -0.81 -6.40 -6.63
CA VAL A 23 -2.20 -6.03 -6.93
C VAL A 23 -2.32 -5.24 -8.25
N VAL A 24 -1.31 -4.43 -8.60
CA VAL A 24 -1.28 -3.73 -9.90
C VAL A 24 -0.92 -4.67 -11.05
N ALA A 25 -0.07 -5.66 -10.80
CA ALA A 25 0.38 -6.64 -11.80
C ALA A 25 -0.64 -7.76 -12.03
N ASP A 26 -1.65 -7.90 -11.16
CA ASP A 26 -2.73 -8.89 -11.30
C ASP A 26 -3.66 -8.52 -12.47
N PRO A 27 -3.59 -9.24 -13.60
CA PRO A 27 -4.39 -8.93 -14.79
C PRO A 27 -5.85 -9.39 -14.64
N GLU A 28 -6.18 -10.26 -13.66
CA GLU A 28 -7.54 -10.79 -13.49
C GLU A 28 -8.53 -9.74 -12.96
N GLY A 29 -8.05 -8.66 -12.33
CA GLY A 29 -8.90 -7.58 -11.81
C GLY A 29 -9.15 -6.41 -12.78
N PHE A 30 -8.54 -6.42 -13.98
CA PHE A 30 -8.47 -5.27 -14.89
C PHE A 30 -9.27 -5.43 -16.20
N GLU A 31 -9.81 -6.61 -16.49
CA GLU A 31 -10.60 -6.84 -17.71
C GLU A 31 -12.07 -7.18 -17.41
N ASP A 32 -12.87 -6.15 -17.15
CA ASP A 32 -14.16 -6.05 -17.86
C ASP A 32 -14.60 -4.57 -17.97
N PRO A 33 -14.35 -3.91 -19.12
CA PRO A 33 -14.85 -2.56 -19.36
C PRO A 33 -16.39 -2.47 -19.33
N MET A 34 -17.13 -3.59 -19.32
CA MET A 34 -18.59 -3.60 -19.14
C MET A 34 -19.05 -3.65 -17.68
N LEU A 35 -18.17 -3.88 -16.70
CA LEU A 35 -18.49 -3.87 -15.26
C LEU A 35 -18.28 -2.50 -14.59
N GLN A 36 -18.22 -1.42 -15.37
CA GLN A 36 -18.05 -0.05 -14.86
C GLN A 36 -19.19 0.44 -13.93
N ASN A 37 -20.26 -0.36 -13.76
CA ASN A 37 -21.35 -0.14 -12.81
C ASN A 37 -21.56 -1.34 -11.83
N GLY A 38 -20.56 -2.21 -11.66
CA GLY A 38 -20.57 -3.32 -10.72
C GLY A 38 -20.08 -2.94 -9.31
N PRO A 39 -20.35 -3.76 -8.28
CA PRO A 39 -19.92 -3.50 -6.90
C PRO A 39 -18.41 -3.23 -6.85
N ILE A 40 -18.02 -2.18 -6.11
CA ILE A 40 -16.67 -1.61 -5.98
C ILE A 40 -15.59 -2.68 -6.24
N ASN A 41 -14.76 -2.44 -7.27
CA ASN A 41 -13.66 -3.32 -7.64
C ASN A 41 -12.79 -3.60 -6.39
N SER A 42 -12.75 -4.86 -5.95
CA SER A 42 -12.04 -5.30 -4.75
C SER A 42 -10.55 -4.96 -4.80
N SER A 43 -9.96 -4.98 -6.00
CA SER A 43 -8.57 -4.56 -6.24
C SER A 43 -8.38 -3.06 -5.99
N GLU A 44 -9.34 -2.21 -6.37
CA GLU A 44 -9.28 -0.78 -6.06
C GLU A 44 -9.37 -0.50 -4.55
N MET A 45 -10.22 -1.23 -3.81
CA MET A 45 -10.29 -1.11 -2.35
C MET A 45 -8.98 -1.55 -1.68
N ARG A 46 -8.37 -2.63 -2.19
CA ARG A 46 -7.10 -3.14 -1.69
C ARG A 46 -5.96 -2.16 -1.97
N LEU A 47 -5.89 -1.60 -3.18
CA LEU A 47 -4.94 -0.54 -3.53
C LEU A 47 -5.13 0.71 -2.67
N GLY A 48 -6.38 1.11 -2.41
CA GLY A 48 -6.70 2.24 -1.54
C GLY A 48 -6.18 2.05 -0.11
N SER A 49 -6.35 0.85 0.44
CA SER A 49 -5.86 0.49 1.77
C SER A 49 -4.33 0.50 1.84
N ILE A 50 -3.66 -0.14 0.87
CA ILE A 50 -2.19 -0.18 0.79
C ILE A 50 -1.61 1.24 0.68
N ARG A 51 -2.19 2.09 -0.18
CA ARG A 51 -1.75 3.49 -0.33
C ARG A 51 -1.91 4.29 0.97
N ARG A 52 -2.99 4.07 1.71
CA ARG A 52 -3.20 4.74 3.01
C ARG A 52 -2.12 4.32 4.01
N GLU A 53 -1.87 3.02 4.14
CA GLU A 53 -0.89 2.50 5.10
C GLU A 53 0.53 2.96 4.78
N ILE A 54 0.93 2.94 3.49
CA ILE A 54 2.22 3.51 3.05
C ILE A 54 2.36 4.96 3.50
N LYS A 55 1.34 5.79 3.24
CA LYS A 55 1.36 7.21 3.59
C LYS A 55 1.48 7.41 5.11
N GLU A 56 0.75 6.65 5.90
CA GLU A 56 0.82 6.72 7.37
C GLU A 56 2.20 6.37 7.90
N ILE A 57 2.85 5.35 7.33
CA ILE A 57 4.21 4.96 7.72
C ILE A 57 5.23 6.02 7.28
N GLU A 58 5.15 6.51 6.04
CA GLU A 58 6.01 7.59 5.55
C GLU A 58 5.89 8.86 6.41
N GLU A 59 4.67 9.20 6.86
CA GLU A 59 4.46 10.31 7.79
C GLU A 59 5.09 10.07 9.16
N LYS A 60 5.02 8.83 9.69
CA LYS A 60 5.67 8.46 10.96
C LYS A 60 7.19 8.56 10.86
N LEU A 61 7.78 8.03 9.80
CA LEU A 61 9.23 8.09 9.55
C LEU A 61 9.72 9.53 9.33
N ARG A 62 8.94 10.37 8.66
CA ARG A 62 9.28 11.78 8.41
C ARG A 62 9.21 12.64 9.67
N LYS A 63 8.29 12.36 10.60
CA LYS A 63 8.15 13.11 11.86
C LYS A 63 9.28 12.80 12.86
N ASP A 64 10.09 11.80 12.56
CA ASP A 64 11.17 11.31 13.43
C ASP A 64 12.44 11.05 12.58
N PRO A 65 13.01 12.11 11.97
CA PRO A 65 14.25 12.01 11.23
C PRO A 65 15.39 11.71 12.21
N ILE A 66 16.24 10.75 11.86
CA ILE A 66 17.51 10.55 12.57
C ILE A 66 18.39 11.76 12.25
N ASP A 67 18.78 12.50 13.29
CA ASP A 67 19.81 13.56 13.24
C ASP A 67 21.21 12.93 13.13
#